data_AF-A0A3B8SV48-F1
#
_entry.id   AF-A0A3B8SV48-F1
#
_cell.length_a   1.000
_cell.length_b   1.000
_cell.length_c   1.000
_cell.angle_alpha   90.00
_cell.angle_beta   90.00
_cell.angle_gamma   90.00
#
_symmetry.space_group_name_H-M   'P 1'
#
loop_
_entity.id
_entity.type
_entity.pdbx_description
1 polymer ?
#
loop_
_entity_poly.entity_id
_entity_poly.type
_entity_poly.pdbx_seq_one_letter_code
_entity_poly.pdbx_strand_id
1 'polypeptide(L)'
;MKILNDKKEKSSPKKFLIVYGIIILIALVFIVVIIPDDVFLLRYNKSAKILDNINKEKEKDFASYDDQKKALLNNNYDYEYVLLDSMGTVSYTYDCEGTKKGDLETGTCTKPSSFSYTESSKDSSFKISTKYLDVREIFELIKEEEPEITTHQSSREYLYKTKIDDLDSDITIYTDKDNITRIDISNAYMTYILKYSNIS
;
A
#
# COMPACT_ATOMS: atom_id res chain seq x y z
N MET A 1 -88.34 -44.02 -2.90
CA MET A 1 -87.55 -44.21 -1.67
C MET A 1 -86.21 -44.84 -2.05
N LYS A 2 -85.12 -44.07 -2.05
CA LYS A 2 -83.74 -44.59 -2.11
C LYS A 2 -82.83 -43.58 -1.41
N ILE A 3 -82.33 -44.01 -0.27
CA ILE A 3 -81.38 -43.31 0.58
C ILE A 3 -80.01 -43.44 -0.10
N LEU A 4 -79.31 -42.33 -0.32
CA LEU A 4 -77.93 -42.34 -0.76
C LEU A 4 -77.05 -41.80 0.36
N ASN A 5 -76.31 -42.74 0.93
CA ASN A 5 -75.26 -42.59 1.93
C ASN A 5 -74.21 -41.57 1.48
N ASP A 6 -73.96 -40.59 2.34
CA ASP A 6 -72.84 -39.67 2.23
C ASP A 6 -71.60 -40.33 2.86
N LYS A 7 -70.65 -40.77 2.01
CA LYS A 7 -69.33 -41.24 2.45
C LYS A 7 -68.46 -40.02 2.76
N LYS A 8 -68.25 -39.72 4.04
CA LYS A 8 -67.20 -38.79 4.48
C LYS A 8 -65.82 -39.32 4.08
N GLU A 9 -65.21 -38.68 3.11
CA GLU A 9 -63.85 -38.96 2.65
C GLU A 9 -62.83 -38.45 3.68
N LYS A 10 -62.11 -39.39 4.31
CA LYS A 10 -61.06 -39.13 5.30
C LYS A 10 -59.84 -38.54 4.57
N SER A 11 -59.69 -37.21 4.59
CA SER A 11 -58.54 -36.52 4.00
C SER A 11 -57.24 -36.92 4.69
N SER A 12 -56.29 -37.45 3.91
CA SER A 12 -55.00 -37.96 4.36
C SER A 12 -53.99 -36.83 4.65
N PRO A 13 -53.26 -36.85 5.78
CA PRO A 13 -52.34 -35.78 6.21
C PRO A 13 -51.20 -35.49 5.20
N LYS A 14 -50.89 -36.45 4.32
CA LYS A 14 -49.90 -36.26 3.25
C LYS A 14 -50.34 -35.24 2.20
N LYS A 15 -51.64 -35.12 1.92
CA LYS A 15 -52.17 -34.13 0.97
C LYS A 15 -52.00 -32.70 1.49
N PHE A 16 -52.13 -32.49 2.80
CA PHE A 16 -51.93 -31.18 3.41
C PHE A 16 -50.46 -30.74 3.36
N LEU A 17 -49.51 -31.63 3.63
CA LEU A 17 -48.08 -31.31 3.56
C LEU A 17 -47.64 -30.83 2.16
N ILE A 18 -48.14 -31.47 1.11
CA ILE A 18 -47.83 -31.08 -0.28
C ILE A 18 -48.41 -29.70 -0.60
N VAL A 19 -49.65 -29.44 -0.20
CA VAL A 19 -50.31 -28.15 -0.43
C VAL A 19 -49.60 -27.02 0.32
N TYR A 20 -49.24 -27.23 1.60
CA TYR A 20 -48.49 -26.24 2.37
C TYR A 20 -47.07 -26.02 1.81
N GLY A 21 -46.40 -27.07 1.33
CA GLY A 21 -45.10 -26.94 0.67
C GLY A 21 -45.17 -26.06 -0.58
N ILE A 22 -46.22 -26.23 -1.40
CA ILE A 22 -46.45 -25.40 -2.59
C ILE A 22 -46.73 -23.94 -2.19
N ILE A 23 -47.52 -23.70 -1.14
CA ILE A 23 -47.82 -22.34 -0.66
C ILE A 23 -46.55 -21.64 -0.16
N ILE A 24 -45.69 -22.33 0.60
CA ILE A 24 -44.42 -21.77 1.09
C ILE A 24 -43.49 -21.45 -0.09
N LEU A 25 -43.41 -22.33 -1.09
CA LEU A 25 -42.60 -22.10 -2.29
C LEU A 25 -43.08 -20.84 -3.05
N ILE A 26 -44.38 -20.69 -3.24
CA ILE A 26 -44.96 -19.52 -3.90
C ILE A 26 -44.67 -18.25 -3.10
N ALA A 27 -44.81 -18.29 -1.77
CA ALA A 27 -44.50 -17.16 -0.90
C ALA A 27 -43.02 -16.74 -0.98
N LEU A 28 -42.09 -17.71 -1.03
CA LEU A 28 -40.66 -17.43 -1.19
C LEU A 28 -40.34 -16.79 -2.54
N VAL A 29 -40.92 -17.30 -3.63
CA VAL A 29 -40.77 -16.68 -4.96
C VAL A 29 -41.33 -15.26 -4.96
N PHE A 30 -42.46 -15.03 -4.30
CA PHE A 30 -43.06 -13.70 -4.18
C PHE A 30 -42.18 -12.74 -3.39
N ILE A 31 -41.53 -13.19 -2.30
CA ILE A 31 -40.58 -12.36 -1.53
C ILE A 31 -39.37 -11.96 -2.38
N VAL A 32 -38.81 -12.89 -3.15
CA VAL A 32 -37.65 -12.62 -4.02
C VAL A 32 -38.01 -11.67 -5.16
N VAL A 33 -39.23 -11.77 -5.71
CA VAL A 33 -39.66 -10.94 -6.85
C VAL A 33 -40.20 -9.57 -6.41
N ILE A 34 -40.78 -9.45 -5.20
CA ILE A 34 -41.40 -8.20 -4.73
C ILE A 34 -40.47 -7.32 -3.93
N ILE A 35 -39.43 -7.86 -3.29
CA ILE A 35 -38.35 -7.00 -2.79
C ILE A 35 -37.72 -6.37 -4.02
N PRO A 36 -37.91 -5.06 -4.27
CA PRO A 36 -37.43 -4.47 -5.50
C PRO A 36 -35.91 -4.54 -5.46
N ASP A 37 -35.29 -5.08 -6.50
CA ASP A 37 -33.84 -5.04 -6.70
C ASP A 37 -33.31 -3.60 -6.48
N ASP A 38 -34.12 -2.60 -6.80
CA ASP A 38 -33.85 -1.19 -6.54
C ASP A 38 -33.51 -0.87 -5.09
N VAL A 39 -34.15 -1.51 -4.09
CA VAL A 39 -33.89 -1.22 -2.67
C VAL A 39 -32.56 -1.80 -2.22
N PHE A 40 -32.19 -2.97 -2.72
CA PHE A 40 -30.87 -3.58 -2.46
C PHE A 40 -29.77 -2.84 -3.23
N LEU A 41 -30.00 -2.51 -4.51
CA LEU A 41 -29.07 -1.75 -5.35
C LEU A 41 -28.87 -0.31 -4.85
N LEU A 42 -29.92 0.38 -4.38
CA LEU A 42 -29.79 1.71 -3.77
C LEU A 42 -28.97 1.66 -2.48
N ARG A 43 -29.19 0.65 -1.63
CA ARG A 43 -28.39 0.48 -0.40
C ARG A 43 -26.94 0.13 -0.74
N TYR A 44 -26.71 -0.75 -1.70
CA TYR A 44 -25.36 -1.10 -2.14
C TYR A 44 -24.62 0.09 -2.77
N ASN A 45 -25.27 0.81 -3.69
CA ASN A 45 -24.70 2.01 -4.31
C ASN A 45 -24.46 3.14 -3.30
N LYS A 46 -25.32 3.28 -2.29
CA LYS A 46 -25.12 4.28 -1.23
C LYS A 46 -23.94 3.90 -0.33
N SER A 47 -23.80 2.63 0.04
CA SER A 47 -22.67 2.13 0.83
C SER A 47 -21.34 2.20 0.04
N ALA A 48 -21.36 1.85 -1.25
CA ALA A 48 -20.20 1.97 -2.13
C ALA A 48 -19.77 3.43 -2.31
N LYS A 49 -20.74 4.36 -2.52
CA LYS A 49 -20.45 5.81 -2.57
C LYS A 49 -19.90 6.36 -1.25
N ILE A 50 -20.35 5.84 -0.11
CA ILE A 50 -19.80 6.22 1.20
C ILE A 50 -18.35 5.74 1.34
N LEU A 51 -18.04 4.51 0.91
CA LEU A 51 -16.69 3.97 0.93
C LEU A 51 -15.74 4.73 -0.02
N ASP A 52 -16.21 5.04 -1.23
CA ASP A 52 -15.48 5.86 -2.21
C ASP A 52 -15.24 7.28 -1.69
N ASN A 53 -16.23 7.90 -1.04
CA ASN A 53 -16.05 9.23 -0.45
C ASN A 53 -15.08 9.20 0.73
N ILE A 54 -15.12 8.18 1.60
CA ILE A 54 -14.15 8.03 2.70
C ILE A 54 -12.72 7.84 2.15
N ASN A 55 -12.56 7.08 1.06
CA ASN A 55 -11.25 6.89 0.43
C ASN A 55 -10.76 8.16 -0.28
N LYS A 56 -11.64 8.89 -0.99
CA LYS A 56 -11.31 10.19 -1.61
C LYS A 56 -11.04 11.30 -0.61
N GLU A 57 -11.70 11.27 0.55
CA GLU A 57 -11.48 12.24 1.62
C GLU A 57 -10.15 11.98 2.33
N LYS A 58 -9.71 10.71 2.45
CA LYS A 58 -8.34 10.36 2.89
C LYS A 58 -7.27 10.73 1.86
N GLU A 59 -7.57 10.69 0.57
CA GLU A 59 -6.63 11.13 -0.47
C GLU A 59 -6.36 12.64 -0.44
N LYS A 60 -7.35 13.45 -0.05
CA LYS A 60 -7.26 14.92 0.02
C LYS A 60 -6.26 15.46 1.04
N ASP A 61 -5.90 14.63 2.03
CA ASP A 61 -5.06 15.04 3.17
C ASP A 61 -3.56 14.92 2.90
N PHE A 62 -3.16 14.39 1.73
CA PHE A 62 -1.77 14.22 1.35
C PHE A 62 -1.47 15.03 0.09
N ALA A 63 -0.30 15.68 0.07
CA ALA A 63 0.27 16.26 -1.13
C ALA A 63 0.41 15.21 -2.25
N SER A 64 0.44 15.67 -3.50
CA SER A 64 0.70 14.77 -4.61
C SER A 64 2.14 14.25 -4.52
N TYR A 65 2.36 13.00 -4.91
CA TYR A 65 3.68 12.40 -4.83
C TYR A 65 4.73 13.15 -5.67
N ASP A 66 4.33 13.70 -6.83
CA ASP A 66 5.20 14.53 -7.65
C ASP A 66 5.57 15.86 -6.97
N ASP A 67 4.66 16.45 -6.19
CA ASP A 67 4.97 17.65 -5.42
C ASP A 67 5.92 17.32 -4.26
N GLN A 68 5.75 16.17 -3.61
CA GLN A 68 6.66 15.70 -2.57
C GLN A 68 8.07 15.42 -3.12
N LYS A 69 8.19 14.81 -4.32
CA LYS A 69 9.48 14.66 -5.03
C LYS A 69 10.12 16.02 -5.29
N LYS A 70 9.36 16.97 -5.82
CA LYS A 70 9.85 18.33 -6.10
C LYS A 70 10.28 19.03 -4.83
N ALA A 71 9.53 18.90 -3.73
CA ALA A 71 9.90 19.48 -2.45
C ALA A 71 11.26 18.96 -1.99
N LEU A 72 11.44 17.62 -1.97
CA LEU A 72 12.72 17.02 -1.61
C LEU A 72 13.87 17.49 -2.52
N LEU A 73 13.63 17.60 -3.83
CA LEU A 73 14.66 18.05 -4.80
C LEU A 73 14.94 19.56 -4.78
N ASN A 74 14.02 20.38 -4.24
CA ASN A 74 14.08 21.84 -4.31
C ASN A 74 14.47 22.51 -2.99
N ASN A 75 14.29 21.82 -1.88
CA ASN A 75 14.45 22.33 -0.54
C ASN A 75 15.82 21.97 0.04
N ASN A 76 16.15 22.59 1.18
CA ASN A 76 17.26 22.11 2.00
C ASN A 76 16.73 21.00 2.92
N TYR A 77 17.57 19.99 3.17
CA TYR A 77 17.21 18.87 4.02
C TYR A 77 18.44 18.26 4.68
N ASP A 78 18.20 17.70 5.85
CA ASP A 78 19.16 16.87 6.55
C ASP A 78 18.75 15.42 6.32
N TYR A 79 19.72 14.53 6.13
CA TYR A 79 19.44 13.11 6.00
C TYR A 79 20.45 12.21 6.72
N GLU A 80 19.91 11.20 7.39
CA GLU A 80 20.66 10.09 7.95
C GLU A 80 20.74 8.98 6.90
N TYR A 81 21.94 8.60 6.50
CA TYR A 81 22.16 7.44 5.63
C TYR A 81 22.61 6.24 6.47
N VAL A 82 21.83 5.16 6.42
CA VAL A 82 22.10 3.91 7.12
C VAL A 82 22.30 2.78 6.12
N LEU A 83 23.38 2.01 6.25
CA LEU A 83 23.60 0.78 5.49
C LEU A 83 23.49 -0.42 6.42
N LEU A 84 22.59 -1.34 6.10
CA LEU A 84 22.36 -2.61 6.78
C LEU A 84 22.93 -3.76 5.93
N ASP A 85 23.57 -4.73 6.56
CA ASP A 85 23.92 -5.99 5.89
C ASP A 85 22.69 -6.88 5.67
N SER A 86 22.87 -8.04 5.03
CA SER A 86 21.79 -9.01 4.77
C SER A 86 21.15 -9.59 6.03
N MET A 87 21.79 -9.42 7.20
CA MET A 87 21.26 -9.82 8.51
C MET A 87 20.52 -8.68 9.22
N GLY A 88 20.45 -7.48 8.63
CA GLY A 88 19.85 -6.30 9.23
C GLY A 88 20.74 -5.61 10.27
N THR A 89 22.02 -5.98 10.35
CA THR A 89 22.96 -5.36 11.29
C THR A 89 23.44 -4.03 10.72
N VAL A 90 23.30 -2.96 11.51
CA VAL A 90 23.74 -1.61 11.11
C VAL A 90 25.25 -1.62 10.89
N SER A 91 25.64 -1.38 9.64
CA SER A 91 27.03 -1.36 9.23
C SER A 91 27.58 0.07 9.17
N TYR A 92 26.76 1.06 8.81
CA TYR A 92 27.19 2.46 8.69
C TYR A 92 26.03 3.43 8.95
N THR A 93 26.30 4.54 9.64
CA THR A 93 25.40 5.71 9.74
C THR A 93 26.20 6.96 9.38
N TYR A 94 25.71 7.76 8.44
CA TYR A 94 26.28 9.06 8.07
C TYR A 94 25.22 10.14 8.29
N ASP A 95 25.64 11.26 8.88
CA ASP A 95 24.83 12.46 8.94
C ASP A 95 25.21 13.35 7.76
N CYS A 96 24.24 13.61 6.89
CA CYS A 96 24.45 14.35 5.67
C CYS A 96 23.55 15.58 5.60
N GLU A 97 24.09 16.68 5.10
CA GLU A 97 23.33 17.90 4.79
C GLU A 97 23.30 18.07 3.28
N GLY A 98 22.12 18.24 2.69
CA GLY A 98 21.91 18.50 1.27
C GLY A 98 21.52 19.95 1.01
N THR A 99 22.15 20.60 0.03
CA THR A 99 21.73 21.92 -0.46
C THR A 99 21.64 21.93 -1.98
N LYS A 100 20.55 22.48 -2.51
CA LYS A 100 20.40 22.69 -3.95
C LYS A 100 21.26 23.86 -4.41
N LYS A 101 22.07 23.64 -5.47
CA LYS A 101 22.78 24.71 -6.17
C LYS A 101 22.47 24.66 -7.67
N GLY A 102 21.32 25.19 -8.07
CA GLY A 102 20.84 25.15 -9.46
C GLY A 102 20.36 23.75 -9.86
N ASP A 103 20.91 23.19 -10.94
CA ASP A 103 20.58 21.84 -11.42
C ASP A 103 21.41 20.73 -10.75
N LEU A 104 22.25 21.06 -9.77
CA LEU A 104 23.09 20.09 -9.06
C LEU A 104 22.70 20.04 -7.57
N GLU A 105 22.58 18.83 -7.05
CA GLU A 105 22.56 18.55 -5.62
C GLU A 105 24.01 18.58 -5.12
N THR A 106 24.27 19.31 -4.03
CA THR A 106 25.55 19.21 -3.33
C THR A 106 25.27 18.86 -1.88
N GLY A 107 25.58 17.61 -1.52
CA GLY A 107 25.51 17.14 -0.15
C GLY A 107 26.90 17.00 0.48
N THR A 108 27.02 17.29 1.77
CA THR A 108 28.20 16.99 2.58
C THR A 108 27.82 15.99 3.67
N CYS A 109 28.41 14.81 3.62
CA CYS A 109 28.26 13.79 4.66
C CYS A 109 29.43 13.83 5.64
N THR A 110 29.12 13.85 6.94
CA THR A 110 30.13 13.74 7.99
C THR A 110 30.25 12.29 8.43
N LYS A 111 31.47 11.74 8.37
CA LYS A 111 31.75 10.37 8.81
C LYS A 111 31.81 10.29 10.34
N PRO A 112 31.19 9.31 11.01
CA PRO A 112 31.21 9.20 12.47
C PRO A 112 32.60 8.95 13.05
N SER A 113 32.82 9.41 14.29
CA SER A 113 34.12 9.46 14.98
C SER A 113 34.59 8.14 15.60
N SER A 114 33.72 7.15 15.81
CA SER A 114 34.08 5.85 16.39
C SER A 114 33.16 4.73 15.88
N PHE A 115 33.72 3.54 15.67
CA PHE A 115 33.15 2.48 14.84
C PHE A 115 33.42 1.08 15.42
N SER A 116 32.50 0.14 15.20
CA SER A 116 32.64 -1.29 15.52
C SER A 116 32.06 -2.11 14.37
N TYR A 117 32.93 -2.70 13.54
CA TYR A 117 32.58 -3.70 12.53
C TYR A 117 32.67 -5.09 13.13
N THR A 118 31.66 -5.93 12.88
CA THR A 118 31.81 -7.38 13.05
C THR A 118 32.01 -8.03 11.69
N GLU A 119 33.22 -8.53 11.50
CA GLU A 119 33.87 -8.93 10.25
C GLU A 119 33.37 -10.26 9.63
N SER A 120 32.14 -10.70 9.85
CA SER A 120 31.71 -12.06 9.49
C SER A 120 31.24 -12.28 8.04
N SER A 121 31.20 -11.25 7.19
CA SER A 121 30.65 -11.34 5.83
C SER A 121 31.43 -10.55 4.77
N LYS A 122 32.77 -10.66 4.78
CA LYS A 122 33.57 -10.21 3.64
C LYS A 122 33.38 -11.16 2.45
N ASP A 123 32.72 -10.67 1.41
CA ASP A 123 33.33 -10.75 0.09
C ASP A 123 34.16 -9.47 -0.11
N SER A 124 35.44 -9.65 -0.40
CA SER A 124 36.48 -8.60 -0.36
C SER A 124 36.37 -7.51 -1.44
N SER A 125 35.28 -7.53 -2.22
CA SER A 125 34.99 -6.65 -3.35
C SER A 125 33.91 -5.61 -3.06
N PHE A 126 33.30 -5.63 -1.87
CA PHE A 126 32.09 -4.85 -1.62
C PHE A 126 32.38 -3.34 -1.53
N LYS A 127 32.09 -2.61 -2.61
CA LYS A 127 32.19 -1.14 -2.69
C LYS A 127 30.82 -0.54 -2.47
N ILE A 128 30.71 0.36 -1.50
CA ILE A 128 29.51 1.18 -1.32
C ILE A 128 29.36 2.05 -2.58
N SER A 129 28.21 1.93 -3.26
CA SER A 129 27.90 2.81 -4.39
C SER A 129 27.46 4.16 -3.84
N THR A 130 28.30 5.18 -3.98
CA THR A 130 27.96 6.56 -3.58
C THR A 130 26.82 7.15 -4.41
N LYS A 131 26.41 6.48 -5.49
CA LYS A 131 25.25 6.84 -6.32
C LYS A 131 23.95 6.89 -5.54
N TYR A 132 23.80 6.04 -4.53
CA TYR A 132 22.61 6.03 -3.67
C TYR A 132 22.58 7.17 -2.65
N LEU A 133 23.61 8.01 -2.59
CA LEU A 133 23.60 9.22 -1.78
C LEU A 133 22.97 10.41 -2.52
N ASP A 134 22.81 10.32 -3.84
CA ASP A 134 22.18 11.35 -4.67
C ASP A 134 20.71 10.99 -4.91
N VAL A 135 19.80 11.83 -4.41
CA VAL A 135 18.36 11.59 -4.47
C VAL A 135 17.85 11.62 -5.91
N ARG A 136 18.47 12.42 -6.78
CA ARG A 136 18.08 12.51 -8.19
C ARG A 136 18.41 11.23 -8.93
N GLU A 137 19.58 10.65 -8.65
CA GLU A 137 19.95 9.36 -9.25
C GLU A 137 18.95 8.27 -8.87
N ILE A 138 18.47 8.26 -7.63
CA ILE A 138 17.40 7.33 -7.19
C ILE A 138 16.12 7.53 -8.01
N PHE A 139 15.66 8.77 -8.20
CA PHE A 139 14.44 9.02 -8.98
C PHE A 139 14.60 8.70 -10.47
N GLU A 140 15.79 8.88 -11.04
CA GLU A 140 16.07 8.49 -12.42
C GLU A 140 16.03 6.95 -12.60
N LEU A 141 16.48 6.18 -11.60
CA LEU A 141 16.43 4.71 -11.64
C LEU A 141 15.01 4.15 -11.71
N ILE A 142 14.03 4.86 -11.14
CA ILE A 142 12.64 4.40 -11.03
C ILE A 142 11.67 5.15 -11.94
N LYS A 143 12.16 6.01 -12.85
CA LYS A 143 11.31 6.92 -13.64
C LYS A 143 10.38 6.20 -14.62
N GLU A 144 10.77 5.02 -15.09
CA GLU A 144 10.00 4.21 -16.05
C GLU A 144 9.17 3.12 -15.34
N GLU A 145 9.28 3.01 -14.02
CA GLU A 145 8.64 1.97 -13.22
C GLU A 145 7.35 2.49 -12.57
N GLU A 146 6.30 1.66 -12.56
CA GLU A 146 5.07 1.96 -11.82
C GLU A 146 5.16 1.40 -10.39
N PRO A 147 4.91 2.22 -9.34
CA PRO A 147 4.98 1.74 -7.97
C PRO A 147 3.74 0.94 -7.56
N GLU A 148 3.96 -0.06 -6.72
CA GLU A 148 2.91 -0.61 -5.87
C GLU A 148 2.68 0.34 -4.68
N ILE A 149 1.46 0.85 -4.54
CA ILE A 149 1.14 1.89 -3.54
C ILE A 149 0.40 1.27 -2.35
N THR A 150 0.97 1.41 -1.16
CA THR A 150 0.31 1.08 0.11
C THR A 150 0.01 2.35 0.89
N THR A 151 -1.24 2.52 1.33
CA THR A 151 -1.67 3.71 2.09
C THR A 151 -2.04 3.34 3.52
N HIS A 152 -1.43 4.04 4.47
CA HIS A 152 -1.74 3.99 5.90
C HIS A 152 -2.41 5.28 6.36
N GLN A 153 -2.78 5.37 7.65
CA GLN A 153 -3.50 6.54 8.17
C GLN A 153 -2.67 7.84 8.09
N SER A 154 -1.35 7.74 8.25
CA SER A 154 -0.44 8.88 8.32
C SER A 154 0.75 8.79 7.37
N SER A 155 0.78 7.77 6.49
CA SER A 155 1.88 7.56 5.56
C SER A 155 1.43 6.86 4.29
N ARG A 156 2.20 7.05 3.22
CA ARG A 156 2.12 6.22 2.01
C ARG A 156 3.48 5.63 1.69
N GLU A 157 3.44 4.42 1.14
CA GLU A 157 4.61 3.65 0.71
C GLU A 157 4.48 3.41 -0.79
N TYR A 158 5.55 3.72 -1.54
CA TYR A 158 5.65 3.50 -2.97
C TYR A 158 6.78 2.49 -3.20
N LEU A 159 6.42 1.26 -3.51
CA LEU A 159 7.37 0.17 -3.76
C LEU A 159 7.63 0.03 -5.25
N TYR A 160 8.88 0.18 -5.65
CA TYR A 160 9.38 -0.02 -6.99
C TYR A 160 10.26 -1.27 -7.03
N LYS A 161 10.02 -2.14 -8.01
CA LYS A 161 10.87 -3.30 -8.28
C LYS A 161 11.69 -2.99 -9.52
N THR A 162 13.01 -2.98 -9.39
CA THR A 162 13.91 -2.63 -10.49
C THR A 162 15.16 -3.51 -10.45
N LYS A 163 16.04 -3.32 -11.43
CA LYS A 163 17.32 -4.03 -11.52
C LYS A 163 18.45 -3.03 -11.51
N ILE A 164 19.31 -3.09 -10.49
CA ILE A 164 20.46 -2.20 -10.35
C ILE A 164 21.73 -3.05 -10.38
N ASP A 165 22.63 -2.77 -11.33
CA ASP A 165 23.87 -3.53 -11.52
C ASP A 165 23.64 -5.06 -11.60
N ASP A 166 22.62 -5.47 -12.36
CA ASP A 166 22.16 -6.85 -12.51
C ASP A 166 21.61 -7.55 -11.26
N LEU A 167 21.38 -6.81 -10.17
CA LEU A 167 20.72 -7.30 -8.97
C LEU A 167 19.26 -6.86 -8.93
N ASP A 168 18.36 -7.82 -8.74
CA ASP A 168 16.97 -7.53 -8.40
C ASP A 168 16.94 -6.72 -7.10
N SER A 169 16.36 -5.53 -7.18
CA SER A 169 16.40 -4.52 -6.14
C SER A 169 15.02 -3.90 -5.94
N ASP A 170 14.66 -3.69 -4.69
CA ASP A 170 13.44 -3.03 -4.29
C ASP A 170 13.78 -1.62 -3.77
N ILE A 171 13.12 -0.60 -4.31
CA ILE A 171 13.19 0.79 -3.82
C ILE A 171 11.84 1.13 -3.20
N THR A 172 11.80 1.41 -1.90
CA THR A 172 10.59 1.79 -1.19
C THR A 172 10.68 3.22 -0.70
N ILE A 173 9.72 4.04 -1.10
CA ILE A 173 9.67 5.46 -0.74
C ILE A 173 8.52 5.67 0.24
N TYR A 174 8.86 6.18 1.42
CA TYR A 174 7.94 6.46 2.50
C TYR A 174 7.67 7.96 2.57
N THR A 175 6.40 8.30 2.71
CA THR A 175 5.91 9.68 2.75
C THR A 175 5.04 9.89 3.97
N ASP A 176 5.01 11.11 4.49
CA ASP A 176 3.94 11.60 5.35
C ASP A 176 2.94 12.44 4.51
N LYS A 177 2.14 13.30 5.17
CA LYS A 177 1.17 14.15 4.49
C LYS A 177 1.81 15.10 3.46
N ASP A 178 2.99 15.62 3.76
CA ASP A 178 3.57 16.76 3.05
C ASP A 178 4.91 16.42 2.38
N ASN A 179 5.64 15.40 2.85
CA ASN A 179 7.02 15.15 2.48
C ASN A 179 7.36 13.66 2.30
N ILE A 180 8.41 13.40 1.52
CA ILE A 180 9.14 12.12 1.56
C ILE A 180 9.99 12.11 2.84
N THR A 181 9.82 11.08 3.66
CA THR A 181 10.50 10.96 4.97
C THR A 181 11.59 9.91 4.96
N ARG A 182 11.49 8.89 4.11
CA ARG A 182 12.48 7.82 4.01
C ARG A 182 12.51 7.18 2.63
N ILE A 183 13.69 6.79 2.18
CA ILE A 183 13.88 5.95 0.99
C ILE A 183 14.73 4.74 1.40
N ASP A 184 14.20 3.55 1.17
CA ASP A 184 14.90 2.29 1.38
C ASP A 184 15.24 1.68 0.02
N ILE A 185 16.49 1.26 -0.19
CA ILE A 185 16.94 0.55 -1.40
C ILE A 185 17.51 -0.78 -0.92
N SER A 186 16.86 -1.89 -1.24
CA SER A 186 17.25 -3.22 -0.79
C SER A 186 17.53 -4.16 -1.93
N ASN A 187 18.55 -5.00 -1.77
CA ASN A 187 18.81 -6.14 -2.65
C ASN A 187 19.12 -7.38 -1.80
N ALA A 188 19.49 -8.49 -2.44
CA ALA A 188 19.78 -9.75 -1.76
C ALA A 188 20.88 -9.68 -0.67
N TYR A 189 21.72 -8.65 -0.68
CA TYR A 189 22.92 -8.56 0.17
C TYR A 189 22.87 -7.43 1.20
N MET A 190 22.08 -6.39 0.98
CA MET A 190 22.05 -5.22 1.87
C MET A 190 20.81 -4.36 1.68
N THR A 191 20.65 -3.44 2.63
CA THR A 191 19.65 -2.37 2.55
C THR A 191 20.30 -1.03 2.84
N TYR A 192 20.14 -0.10 1.91
CA TYR A 192 20.43 1.31 2.07
C TYR A 192 19.17 2.03 2.56
N ILE A 193 19.29 2.91 3.55
CA ILE A 193 18.18 3.64 4.14
C ILE A 193 18.57 5.11 4.21
N LEU A 194 17.84 5.99 3.54
CA LEU A 194 17.97 7.42 3.64
C LEU A 194 16.78 7.96 4.42
N LYS A 195 17.00 8.52 5.61
CA LYS A 195 15.94 9.14 6.42
C LYS A 195 16.07 10.65 6.36
N TYR A 196 15.06 11.31 5.84
CA TYR A 196 15.05 12.77 5.65
C TYR A 196 14.38 13.47 6.82
N SER A 197 14.91 14.65 7.14
CA SER A 197 14.37 15.54 8.15
C SER A 197 14.62 17.00 7.76
N ASN A 198 13.92 17.93 8.42
CA ASN A 198 14.09 19.38 8.24
C ASN A 198 13.95 19.87 6.79
N ILE A 199 13.08 19.22 5.98
CA ILE A 199 12.80 19.63 4.60
C ILE A 199 12.17 21.03 4.60
N SER A 200 12.89 22.03 4.10
CA SER A 200 12.52 23.46 4.16
C SER A 200 12.82 24.29 2.92
#